data_AF-A0A438WAF1-F1
#
_entry.id   AF-A0A438WAF1-F1
#
_cell.length_a   1.000
_cell.length_b   1.000
_cell.length_c   1.000
_cell.angle_alpha   90.00
_cell.angle_beta   90.00
_cell.angle_gamma   90.00
#
_symmetry.space_group_name_H-M   'P 1'
#
loop_
_entity.id
_entity.type
_entity.pdbx_description
1 polymer ?
#
loop_
_entity_poly.entity_id
_entity_poly.type
_entity_poly.pdbx_seq_one_letter_code
_entity_poly.pdbx_strand_id
1 'polypeptide(L)'
;IESGMFQGLNKRLRPSSFEDIIAIIALGRPGPMESGMVDDFVNRKHGVEPIAYAFKELEPILKPTYGTIVYQEQVMQIVQTIGGFSLGEADLIRRAMGKKDAQIMADNKAKFVEGAKNL
;
A
#
# COMPACT_ATOMS: atom_id res chain seq x y z
N ILE A 1 -4.72 -16.43 -12.91
CA ILE A 1 -5.85 -15.52 -13.27
C ILE A 1 -7.10 -16.30 -13.71
N GLU A 2 -6.97 -17.57 -14.13
CA GLU A 2 -8.11 -18.37 -14.62
C GLU A 2 -8.89 -19.11 -13.52
N SER A 3 -8.37 -19.19 -12.29
CA SER A 3 -9.07 -19.87 -11.20
C SER A 3 -10.34 -19.12 -10.77
N GLY A 4 -11.31 -19.83 -10.18
CA GLY A 4 -12.59 -19.24 -9.75
C GLY A 4 -12.44 -18.02 -8.83
N MET A 5 -11.44 -18.03 -7.94
CA MET A 5 -11.08 -16.88 -7.10
C MET A 5 -10.71 -15.65 -7.94
N PHE A 6 -9.77 -15.81 -8.88
CA PHE A 6 -9.36 -14.70 -9.75
C PHE A 6 -10.48 -14.27 -10.71
N GLN A 7 -11.29 -15.19 -11.22
CA GLN A 7 -12.47 -14.86 -12.01
C GLN A 7 -13.48 -14.02 -11.22
N GLY A 8 -13.73 -14.37 -9.95
CA GLY A 8 -14.57 -13.60 -9.05
C GLY A 8 -14.00 -12.20 -8.79
N LEU A 9 -12.71 -12.11 -8.50
CA LEU A 9 -12.03 -10.83 -8.29
C LEU A 9 -12.07 -9.96 -9.55
N ASN A 10 -11.82 -10.53 -10.74
CA ASN A 10 -11.91 -9.83 -12.01
C ASN A 10 -13.31 -9.26 -12.28
N LYS A 11 -14.37 -10.04 -11.99
CA LYS A 11 -15.77 -9.58 -12.14
C LYS A 11 -16.09 -8.39 -11.25
N ARG A 12 -15.57 -8.39 -10.02
CA ARG A 12 -15.76 -7.31 -9.05
C ARG A 12 -14.92 -6.08 -9.42
N LEU A 13 -13.63 -6.26 -9.72
CA LEU A 13 -12.70 -5.16 -9.95
C LEU A 13 -12.89 -4.51 -11.33
N ARG A 14 -13.27 -5.27 -12.36
CA ARG A 14 -13.38 -4.81 -13.75
C ARG A 14 -12.11 -4.05 -14.18
N PRO A 15 -10.95 -4.75 -14.31
CA PRO A 15 -9.68 -4.11 -14.64
C PRO A 15 -9.78 -3.32 -15.95
N SER A 16 -9.31 -2.07 -15.92
CA SER A 16 -9.33 -1.13 -17.04
C SER A 16 -7.95 -0.57 -17.37
N SER A 17 -6.94 -0.86 -16.55
CA SER A 17 -5.54 -0.53 -16.80
C SER A 17 -4.61 -1.71 -16.50
N PHE A 18 -3.33 -1.56 -16.85
CA PHE A 18 -2.34 -2.59 -16.55
C PHE A 18 -2.04 -2.69 -15.04
N GLU A 19 -2.10 -1.57 -14.33
CA GLU A 19 -1.93 -1.48 -12.88
C GLU A 19 -2.99 -2.28 -12.12
N ASP A 20 -4.23 -2.30 -12.62
CA ASP A 20 -5.29 -3.15 -12.07
C ASP A 20 -4.92 -4.65 -12.14
N ILE A 21 -4.30 -5.08 -13.24
CA ILE A 21 -3.90 -6.48 -13.45
C ILE A 21 -2.82 -6.86 -12.43
N ILE A 22 -1.85 -5.96 -12.21
CA ILE A 22 -0.81 -6.14 -11.19
C ILE A 22 -1.46 -6.22 -9.80
N ALA A 23 -2.39 -5.32 -9.49
CA ALA A 23 -3.08 -5.28 -8.21
C ALA A 23 -3.89 -6.56 -7.96
N ILE A 24 -4.59 -7.10 -8.97
CA ILE A 24 -5.32 -8.37 -8.88
C ILE A 24 -4.40 -9.51 -8.42
N ILE A 25 -3.20 -9.60 -8.97
CA ILE A 25 -2.24 -10.65 -8.61
C ILE A 25 -1.76 -10.48 -7.16
N ALA A 26 -1.55 -9.24 -6.72
CA ALA A 26 -1.13 -8.95 -5.35
C ALA A 26 -2.26 -9.21 -4.33
N LEU A 27 -3.49 -8.82 -4.66
CA LEU A 27 -4.67 -8.90 -3.82
C LEU A 27 -5.33 -10.29 -3.79
N GLY A 28 -5.16 -11.10 -4.83
CA GLY A 28 -5.69 -12.46 -4.92
C GLY A 28 -4.95 -13.48 -4.04
N ARG A 29 -4.77 -13.15 -2.76
CA ARG A 29 -4.10 -13.96 -1.73
C ARG A 29 -4.98 -13.99 -0.47
N PRO A 30 -4.92 -15.05 0.36
CA PRO A 30 -5.78 -15.17 1.55
C PRO A 30 -5.73 -13.94 2.48
N GLY A 31 -4.53 -13.45 2.81
CA GLY A 31 -4.37 -12.32 3.73
C GLY A 31 -5.12 -11.04 3.31
N PRO A 32 -4.85 -10.47 2.12
CA PRO A 32 -5.59 -9.31 1.61
C PRO A 32 -7.10 -9.53 1.46
N MET A 33 -7.53 -10.75 1.11
CA MET A 33 -8.95 -11.07 0.96
C MET A 33 -9.69 -11.12 2.30
N GLU A 34 -9.04 -11.63 3.34
CA GLU A 34 -9.63 -11.76 4.68
C GLU A 34 -9.60 -10.43 5.48
N SER A 35 -8.71 -9.51 5.13
CA SER A 35 -8.56 -8.22 5.84
C SER A 35 -9.52 -7.12 5.40
N GLY A 36 -10.36 -7.37 4.39
CA GLY A 36 -11.24 -6.35 3.78
C GLY A 36 -10.53 -5.43 2.76
N MET A 37 -9.22 -5.58 2.59
CA MET A 37 -8.41 -4.75 1.70
C MET A 37 -8.86 -4.82 0.23
N VAL A 38 -9.36 -5.97 -0.22
CA VAL A 38 -9.93 -6.13 -1.56
C VAL A 38 -11.20 -5.31 -1.73
N ASP A 39 -12.03 -5.24 -0.69
CA ASP A 39 -13.31 -4.54 -0.75
C ASP A 39 -13.08 -3.02 -0.80
N ASP A 40 -12.20 -2.49 0.04
CA ASP A 40 -11.74 -1.09 -0.01
C ASP A 40 -11.22 -0.72 -1.40
N PHE A 41 -10.33 -1.55 -1.97
CA PHE A 41 -9.73 -1.30 -3.28
C PHE A 41 -10.79 -1.23 -4.40
N VAL A 42 -11.73 -2.19 -4.41
CA VAL A 42 -12.81 -2.25 -5.40
C VAL A 42 -13.79 -1.08 -5.23
N ASN A 43 -14.18 -0.77 -3.98
CA ASN A 43 -15.12 0.31 -3.69
C ASN A 43 -14.55 1.68 -4.06
N ARG A 44 -13.27 1.93 -3.73
CA ARG A 44 -12.58 3.17 -4.09
C ARG A 44 -12.40 3.31 -5.60
N LYS A 45 -12.03 2.22 -6.29
CA LYS A 45 -11.94 2.22 -7.75
C LYS A 45 -13.26 2.63 -8.42
N HIS A 46 -14.39 2.10 -7.93
CA HIS A 46 -15.71 2.37 -8.50
C HIS A 46 -16.39 3.62 -7.93
N GLY A 47 -15.70 4.38 -7.07
CA GLY A 47 -16.23 5.61 -6.47
C GLY A 47 -17.36 5.39 -5.45
N VAL A 48 -17.52 4.15 -4.95
CA VAL A 48 -18.46 3.82 -3.86
C VAL A 48 -17.95 4.38 -2.54
N GLU A 49 -16.63 4.38 -2.34
CA GLU A 49 -15.94 4.96 -1.19
C GLU A 49 -15.00 6.08 -1.67
N PRO A 50 -14.91 7.22 -0.96
CA PRO A 50 -13.96 8.26 -1.31
C PRO A 50 -12.51 7.79 -1.10
N ILE A 51 -11.63 8.16 -2.02
CA ILE A 51 -10.18 7.98 -1.82
C ILE A 51 -9.69 9.09 -0.89
N ALA A 52 -9.17 8.69 0.27
CA ALA A 52 -8.58 9.60 1.24
C ALA A 52 -7.08 9.28 1.41
N TYR A 53 -6.27 10.33 1.55
CA TYR A 53 -4.85 10.23 1.84
C TYR A 53 -4.57 10.90 3.18
N ALA A 54 -3.77 10.26 4.03
CA ALA A 54 -3.40 10.84 5.33
C ALA A 54 -2.57 12.12 5.17
N PHE A 55 -1.77 12.19 4.10
CA PHE A 55 -0.98 13.36 3.70
C PHE A 55 -1.08 13.53 2.18
N LYS A 56 -1.06 14.77 1.67
CA LYS A 56 -1.16 15.07 0.23
C LYS A 56 -0.03 14.42 -0.57
N GLU A 57 1.13 14.26 0.05
CA GLU A 57 2.34 13.64 -0.51
C GLU A 57 2.17 12.14 -0.77
N LEU A 58 1.16 11.50 -0.16
CA LEU A 58 0.84 10.10 -0.43
C LEU A 58 0.05 9.90 -1.72
N GLU A 59 -0.61 10.93 -2.23
CA GLU A 59 -1.37 10.83 -3.48
C GLU A 59 -0.52 10.28 -4.64
N PRO A 60 0.66 10.83 -4.99
CA PRO A 60 1.44 10.30 -6.11
C PRO A 60 1.88 8.83 -5.92
N ILE A 61 1.99 8.37 -4.66
CA ILE A 61 2.44 7.00 -4.34
C ILE A 61 1.26 6.01 -4.40
N LEU A 62 0.10 6.42 -3.92
CA LEU A 62 -1.05 5.53 -3.68
C LEU A 62 -2.17 5.70 -4.71
N LYS A 63 -2.12 6.72 -5.56
CA LYS A 63 -3.11 6.94 -6.63
C LYS A 63 -3.26 5.73 -7.58
N PRO A 64 -2.19 5.04 -8.03
CA PRO A 64 -2.33 3.86 -8.87
C PRO A 64 -3.05 2.68 -8.19
N THR A 65 -3.15 2.71 -6.86
CA THR A 65 -3.80 1.69 -6.03
C THR A 65 -4.99 2.24 -5.25
N TYR A 66 -5.59 3.33 -5.74
CA TYR A 66 -6.79 3.95 -5.18
C TYR A 66 -6.69 4.25 -3.69
N GLY A 67 -5.53 4.71 -3.22
CA GLY A 67 -5.29 5.03 -1.81
C GLY A 67 -4.91 3.84 -0.92
N THR A 68 -4.87 2.63 -1.45
CA THR A 68 -4.55 1.41 -0.69
C THR A 68 -3.06 1.07 -0.81
N ILE A 69 -2.38 0.74 0.29
CA ILE A 69 -0.98 0.28 0.27
C ILE A 69 -0.94 -1.20 -0.11
N VAL A 70 -0.56 -1.50 -1.36
CA VAL A 70 -0.53 -2.86 -1.91
C VAL A 70 0.89 -3.41 -2.02
N TYR A 71 1.86 -2.55 -2.35
CA TYR A 71 3.20 -2.96 -2.72
C TYR A 71 4.27 -2.59 -1.68
N GLN A 72 5.36 -3.34 -1.70
CA GLN A 72 6.50 -3.11 -0.82
C GLN A 72 7.20 -1.79 -1.15
N GLU A 73 7.26 -1.45 -2.42
CA GLU A 73 7.82 -0.22 -2.96
C GLU A 73 7.04 0.99 -2.46
N GLN A 74 5.71 0.87 -2.31
CA GLN A 74 4.89 1.94 -1.73
C GLN A 74 5.25 2.19 -0.27
N VAL A 75 5.49 1.13 0.53
CA VAL A 75 5.96 1.28 1.91
C VAL A 75 7.30 2.01 1.96
N MET A 76 8.23 1.65 1.07
CA MET A 76 9.53 2.30 0.98
C MET A 76 9.40 3.78 0.58
N GLN A 77 8.58 4.08 -0.43
CA GLN A 77 8.30 5.44 -0.86
C GLN A 77 7.64 6.28 0.25
N ILE A 78 6.69 5.71 0.99
CA ILE A 78 6.07 6.39 2.15
C ILE A 78 7.13 6.73 3.19
N VAL A 79 8.00 5.78 3.55
CA VAL A 79 9.05 6.01 4.55
C VAL A 79 10.03 7.09 4.08
N GLN A 80 10.40 7.08 2.79
CA GLN A 80 11.25 8.12 2.21
C GLN A 80 10.57 9.49 2.21
N THR A 81 9.38 9.59 1.63
CA THR A 81 8.67 10.85 1.42
C THR A 81 8.22 11.46 2.74
N ILE A 82 7.63 10.65 3.64
CA ILE A 82 7.08 11.15 4.90
C ILE A 82 8.16 11.29 5.97
N GLY A 83 9.05 10.31 6.09
CA GLY A 83 10.05 10.28 7.16
C GLY A 83 11.41 10.87 6.78
N GLY A 84 11.61 11.32 5.53
CA GLY A 84 12.88 11.85 5.05
C GLY A 84 14.02 10.81 4.99
N PHE A 85 13.67 9.53 4.88
CA PHE A 85 14.67 8.45 4.82
C PHE A 85 15.26 8.32 3.41
N SER A 86 16.52 7.88 3.34
CA SER A 86 17.10 7.40 2.09
C SER A 86 16.45 6.08 1.64
N LEU A 87 16.61 5.71 0.37
CA LEU A 87 16.07 4.45 -0.16
C LEU A 87 16.61 3.21 0.57
N GLY A 88 17.89 3.24 0.96
CA GLY A 88 18.52 2.16 1.72
C GLY A 88 17.94 2.01 3.12
N GLU A 89 17.70 3.12 3.81
CA GLU A 89 17.05 3.09 5.13
C GLU A 89 15.58 2.67 5.01
N ALA A 90 14.88 3.08 3.96
CA ALA A 90 13.49 2.67 3.72
C ALA A 90 13.36 1.14 3.52
N ASP A 91 14.29 0.49 2.80
CA ASP A 91 14.29 -0.99 2.71
C ASP A 91 14.58 -1.64 4.06
N LEU A 92 15.45 -1.04 4.90
CA LEU A 92 15.71 -1.53 6.25
C LEU A 92 14.42 -1.50 7.10
N ILE A 93 13.66 -0.41 7.06
CA ILE A 93 12.36 -0.32 7.74
C ILE A 93 11.36 -1.34 7.19
N ARG A 94 11.25 -1.48 5.86
CA ARG A 94 10.36 -2.46 5.23
C ARG A 94 10.68 -3.89 5.70
N ARG A 95 11.96 -4.27 5.78
CA ARG A 95 12.39 -5.57 6.30
C ARG A 95 12.06 -5.75 7.77
N ALA A 96 12.28 -4.71 8.59
CA ALA A 96 11.96 -4.73 10.02
C ALA A 96 10.46 -4.94 10.26
N MET A 97 9.60 -4.25 9.51
CA MET A 97 8.15 -4.46 9.54
C MET A 97 7.76 -5.90 9.20
N GLY A 98 8.35 -6.47 8.14
CA GLY A 98 8.09 -7.87 7.75
C GLY A 98 8.49 -8.89 8.81
N LYS A 99 9.55 -8.61 9.58
CA LYS A 99 10.01 -9.45 10.70
C LYS A 99 9.33 -9.12 12.03
N LYS A 100 8.52 -8.06 12.09
CA LYS A 100 7.95 -7.51 13.33
C LYS A 100 9.03 -7.14 14.36
N ASP A 101 10.16 -6.60 13.89
CA ASP A 101 11.28 -6.20 14.75
C ASP A 101 10.96 -4.89 15.47
N ALA A 102 10.45 -5.00 16.71
CA ALA A 102 9.99 -3.86 17.48
C ALA A 102 11.12 -2.88 17.86
N GLN A 103 12.36 -3.37 18.01
CA GLN A 103 13.48 -2.53 18.42
C GLN A 103 13.86 -1.56 17.30
N ILE A 104 14.06 -2.08 16.08
CA ILE A 104 14.37 -1.24 14.91
C ILE A 104 13.24 -0.22 14.66
N MET A 105 11.99 -0.64 14.81
CA MET A 105 10.83 0.25 14.65
C MET A 105 10.80 1.36 15.72
N ALA A 106 11.14 1.04 16.97
CA ALA A 106 11.20 2.01 18.05
C ALA A 106 12.33 3.03 17.84
N ASP A 107 13.52 2.56 17.46
CA ASP A 107 14.71 3.39 17.26
C ASP A 107 14.51 4.41 16.12
N ASN A 108 13.75 4.04 15.09
CA ASN A 108 13.50 4.89 13.92
C ASN A 108 12.22 5.73 14.03
N LYS A 109 11.40 5.52 15.06
CA LYS A 109 10.13 6.23 15.23
C LYS A 109 10.31 7.74 15.34
N ALA A 110 11.30 8.18 16.13
CA ALA A 110 11.57 9.60 16.33
C ALA A 110 11.94 10.29 15.01
N LYS A 111 12.83 9.68 14.22
CA LYS A 111 13.22 10.17 12.90
C LYS A 111 12.03 10.27 11.95
N PHE A 112 11.17 9.25 11.89
CA PHE A 112 9.97 9.29 11.04
C PHE A 112 9.02 10.43 11.42
N VAL A 113 8.77 10.62 12.72
CA VAL A 113 7.91 11.71 13.22
C VAL A 113 8.52 13.08 12.95
N GLU A 114 9.84 13.22 13.09
CA GLU A 114 10.55 14.47 12.78
C GLU A 114 10.48 14.79 11.28
N GLY A 115 10.73 13.81 10.42
CA GLY A 115 10.54 13.95 8.97
C GLY A 115 9.14 14.41 8.62
N ALA A 116 8.13 13.79 9.25
CA ALA A 116 6.72 14.10 8.97
C ALA A 116 6.32 15.52 9.39
N LYS A 117 6.98 16.11 10.40
CA LYS A 117 6.73 17.50 10.82
C LYS A 117 7.27 18.53 9.82
N ASN A 118 8.23 18.13 9.00
CA ASN A 118 8.93 19.00 8.05
C ASN A 118 8.39 18.87 6.61
N LEU A 119 7.25 18.18 6.42
CA LEU A 119 6.50 18.07 5.16
C LEU A 119 5.78 19.37 4.79
#